data_AF-A0A1I0J759-F1
#
_entry.id   AF-A0A1I0J759-F1
#
_cell.length_a   1.000
_cell.length_b   1.000
_cell.length_c   1.000
_cell.angle_alpha   90.00
_cell.angle_beta   90.00
_cell.angle_gamma   90.00
#
_symmetry.space_group_name_H-M   'P 1'
#
loop_
_entity.id
_entity.type
_entity.pdbx_description
1 polymer ?
#
loop_
_entity_poly.entity_id
_entity_poly.type
_entity_poly.pdbx_seq_one_letter_code
_entity_poly.pdbx_strand_id
1 'polypeptide(L)'
;MAGHTPHPADALDGADPPRWLMAAERAVDLLTQVAFALAVTLVLADLCLLGLSVAARYLLNAPIIWGDELVALSLTAITMLAAPRVLMDRGHIEVDILTSAARGRLALVIRLWGLAAVLAVALLLIFNGWHTAMFSRMINSLTDGYLELPLWMLQLLLPFGGALLLPVIALQVAQTFVLWRRASGAPTSCTEGARQ
;
A
#
# COMPACT_ATOMS: atom_id res chain seq x y z
N MET A 1 -14.77 46.06 -16.31
CA MET A 1 -15.41 44.89 -15.71
C MET A 1 -15.26 43.73 -16.70
N ALA A 2 -14.15 43.00 -16.64
CA ALA A 2 -13.90 41.86 -17.53
C ALA A 2 -14.66 40.65 -16.96
N GLY A 3 -15.57 40.10 -17.76
CA GLY A 3 -16.32 38.89 -17.41
C GLY A 3 -15.37 37.70 -17.30
N HIS A 4 -15.29 37.12 -16.11
CA HIS A 4 -14.67 35.82 -15.88
C HIS A 4 -15.53 34.78 -16.61
N THR A 5 -15.11 34.36 -17.81
CA THR A 5 -15.71 33.21 -18.48
C THR A 5 -15.41 31.98 -17.63
N PRO A 6 -16.42 31.25 -17.12
CA PRO A 6 -16.20 30.05 -16.33
C PRO A 6 -15.35 29.07 -17.14
N HIS A 7 -14.23 28.61 -16.59
CA HIS A 7 -13.43 27.59 -17.25
C HIS A 7 -14.22 26.28 -17.18
N PRO A 8 -14.34 25.48 -18.26
CA PRO A 8 -14.99 24.16 -18.20
C PRO A 8 -14.43 23.20 -17.14
N ALA A 9 -13.25 23.49 -16.55
CA ALA A 9 -12.73 22.80 -15.38
C ALA A 9 -13.58 23.04 -14.12
N ASP A 10 -14.06 24.27 -13.90
CA ASP A 10 -14.85 24.67 -12.73
C ASP A 10 -16.23 23.99 -12.70
N ALA A 11 -16.73 23.57 -13.86
CA ALA A 11 -17.98 22.82 -14.00
C ALA A 11 -17.84 21.33 -13.62
N LEU A 12 -16.63 20.78 -13.64
CA LEU A 12 -16.34 19.41 -13.18
C LEU A 12 -16.06 19.34 -11.68
N ASP A 13 -15.67 20.47 -11.06
CA ASP A 13 -15.43 20.62 -9.62
C ASP A 13 -16.72 20.64 -8.78
N GLY A 14 -17.90 20.88 -9.40
CA GLY A 14 -19.19 20.94 -8.70
C GLY A 14 -19.86 19.59 -8.42
N ALA A 15 -19.32 18.47 -8.93
CA ALA A 15 -19.90 17.15 -8.74
C ALA A 15 -19.12 16.35 -7.68
N ASP A 16 -19.49 16.59 -6.42
CA ASP A 16 -18.94 15.88 -5.26
C ASP A 16 -18.80 14.38 -5.56
N PRO A 17 -17.66 13.75 -5.25
CA PRO A 17 -17.54 12.30 -5.33
C PRO A 17 -18.64 11.66 -4.49
N PRO A 18 -19.14 10.48 -4.86
CA PRO A 18 -20.23 9.87 -4.13
C PRO A 18 -19.80 9.60 -2.67
N ARG A 19 -20.69 9.89 -1.72
CA ARG A 19 -20.38 9.84 -0.26
C ARG A 19 -19.77 8.52 0.21
N TRP A 20 -20.14 7.40 -0.43
CA TRP A 20 -19.58 6.08 -0.13
C TRP A 20 -18.08 5.97 -0.47
N LEU A 21 -17.61 6.67 -1.52
CA LEU A 21 -16.21 6.66 -1.93
C LEU A 21 -15.35 7.44 -0.94
N MET A 22 -15.81 8.62 -0.52
CA MET A 22 -15.13 9.41 0.52
C MET A 22 -15.09 8.67 1.87
N ALA A 23 -16.17 7.98 2.23
CA ALA A 23 -16.22 7.18 3.46
C ALA A 23 -15.26 5.98 3.38
N ALA A 24 -15.22 5.27 2.25
CA ALA A 24 -14.29 4.16 2.02
C ALA A 24 -12.84 4.63 2.04
N GLU A 25 -12.55 5.76 1.38
CA GLU A 25 -11.21 6.37 1.37
C GLU A 25 -10.74 6.71 2.78
N ARG A 26 -11.56 7.39 3.59
CA ARG A 26 -11.21 7.68 4.98
C ARG A 26 -11.01 6.42 5.83
N ALA A 27 -11.83 5.39 5.62
CA ALA A 27 -11.70 4.13 6.37
C ALA A 27 -10.38 3.42 6.04
N VAL A 28 -10.03 3.35 4.75
CA VAL A 28 -8.76 2.77 4.30
C VAL A 28 -7.58 3.64 4.71
N ASP A 29 -7.72 4.97 4.65
CA ASP A 29 -6.70 5.92 5.06
C ASP A 29 -6.37 5.77 6.55
N LEU A 30 -7.39 5.72 7.41
CA LEU A 30 -7.22 5.46 8.84
C LEU A 30 -6.58 4.09 9.10
N LEU A 31 -7.05 3.04 8.43
CA LEU A 31 -6.51 1.68 8.60
C LEU A 31 -5.01 1.63 8.25
N THR A 32 -4.64 2.19 7.09
CA THR A 32 -3.24 2.22 6.64
C THR A 32 -2.39 3.16 7.48
N GLN A 33 -2.95 4.26 7.98
CA GLN A 33 -2.26 5.18 8.87
C GLN A 33 -1.95 4.55 10.24
N VAL A 34 -2.91 3.81 10.81
CA VAL A 34 -2.69 3.07 12.07
C VAL A 34 -1.62 1.99 11.87
N ALA A 35 -1.69 1.23 10.79
CA ALA A 35 -0.67 0.23 10.46
C ALA A 35 0.72 0.88 10.27
N PHE A 36 0.79 2.01 9.57
CA PHE A 36 2.04 2.74 9.37
C PHE A 36 2.59 3.33 10.68
N ALA A 37 1.74 3.87 11.55
CA ALA A 37 2.15 4.38 12.86
C ALA A 37 2.74 3.27 13.74
N LEU A 38 2.14 2.07 13.69
CA LEU A 38 2.68 0.89 14.37
C LEU A 38 4.04 0.48 13.77
N ALA A 39 4.18 0.49 12.45
CA ALA A 39 5.47 0.23 11.78
C ALA A 39 6.55 1.24 12.21
N VAL A 40 6.25 2.54 12.24
CA VAL A 40 7.18 3.58 12.72
C VAL A 40 7.59 3.34 14.17
N THR A 41 6.64 2.96 15.03
CA THR A 41 6.92 2.65 16.43
C THR A 41 7.88 1.47 16.57
N LEU A 42 7.67 0.42 15.76
CA LEU A 42 8.57 -0.75 15.72
C LEU A 42 9.97 -0.37 15.20
N VAL A 43 10.07 0.48 14.18
CA VAL A 43 11.37 0.98 13.69
C VAL A 43 12.15 1.70 14.79
N LEU A 44 11.47 2.54 15.58
CA LEU A 44 12.10 3.22 16.71
C LEU A 44 12.52 2.24 17.81
N ALA A 45 11.70 1.21 18.07
CA ALA A 45 12.05 0.15 19.00
C ALA A 45 13.29 -0.65 18.55
N ASP A 46 13.36 -1.02 17.27
CA ASP A 46 14.50 -1.72 16.68
C ASP A 46 15.77 -0.86 16.72
N LEU A 47 15.65 0.45 16.44
CA LEU A 47 16.77 1.38 16.55
C LEU A 47 17.34 1.41 17.98
N CYS A 48 16.47 1.50 18.99
CA CYS A 48 16.87 1.45 20.39
C CYS A 48 17.49 0.10 20.77
N LEU A 49 16.88 -1.01 20.33
CA LEU A 49 17.34 -2.37 20.63
C LEU A 49 18.71 -2.65 20.01
N LEU A 50 18.91 -2.29 18.74
CA LEU A 50 20.19 -2.42 18.05
C LEU A 50 21.24 -1.49 18.67
N GLY A 51 20.86 -0.26 18.99
CA GLY A 51 21.73 0.69 19.69
C GLY A 51 22.21 0.14 21.03
N LEU A 52 21.31 -0.46 21.82
CA LEU A 52 21.65 -1.11 23.09
C LEU A 52 22.51 -2.36 22.87
N SER A 53 22.21 -3.18 21.86
CA SER A 53 23.00 -4.39 21.53
C SER A 53 24.44 -4.04 21.18
N VAL A 54 24.63 -3.02 20.33
CA VAL A 54 25.93 -2.47 19.97
C VAL A 54 26.63 -1.92 21.21
N ALA A 55 25.95 -1.09 22.01
CA ALA A 55 26.53 -0.53 23.24
C ALA A 55 26.95 -1.62 24.24
N ALA A 56 26.12 -2.64 24.46
CA ALA A 56 26.42 -3.75 25.35
C ALA A 56 27.64 -4.57 24.87
N ARG A 57 27.78 -4.73 23.55
CA ARG A 57 28.93 -5.42 22.96
C ARG A 57 30.23 -4.66 23.18
N TYR A 58 30.23 -3.34 22.98
CA TYR A 58 31.46 -2.54 23.05
C TYR A 58 31.80 -2.02 24.45
N LEU A 59 30.80 -1.68 25.28
CA LEU A 59 31.02 -1.13 26.61
C LEU A 59 31.00 -2.19 27.71
N LEU A 60 30.13 -3.19 27.61
CA LEU A 60 29.91 -4.21 28.65
C LEU A 60 30.56 -5.55 28.32
N ASN A 61 31.14 -5.70 27.12
CA ASN A 61 31.69 -6.95 26.59
C ASN A 61 30.72 -8.14 26.70
N ALA A 62 29.41 -7.84 26.73
CA ALA A 62 28.32 -8.79 26.94
C ALA A 62 27.31 -8.63 25.79
N PRO A 63 27.39 -9.44 24.73
CA PRO A 63 26.53 -9.30 23.57
C PRO A 63 25.09 -9.76 23.87
N ILE A 64 24.11 -8.99 23.38
CA ILE A 64 22.68 -9.36 23.43
C ILE A 64 22.38 -10.27 22.24
N ILE A 65 22.42 -11.58 22.47
CA ILE A 65 22.39 -12.61 21.42
C ILE A 65 20.98 -12.85 20.84
N TRP A 66 19.95 -12.41 21.55
CA TRP A 66 18.53 -12.57 21.20
C TRP A 66 17.94 -11.37 20.45
N GLY A 67 18.70 -10.27 20.35
CA GLY A 67 18.23 -9.05 19.70
C GLY A 67 18.02 -9.22 18.20
N ASP A 68 18.91 -9.96 17.53
CA ASP A 68 18.89 -10.11 16.06
C ASP A 68 17.61 -10.79 15.56
N GLU A 69 17.09 -11.78 16.29
CA GLU A 69 15.84 -12.48 15.95
C GLU A 69 14.61 -11.58 16.11
N LEU A 70 14.56 -10.80 17.19
CA LEU A 70 13.48 -9.84 17.41
C LEU A 70 13.48 -8.77 16.33
N VAL A 71 14.64 -8.26 15.96
CA VAL A 71 14.78 -7.27 14.88
C VAL A 71 14.35 -7.89 13.55
N ALA A 72 14.74 -9.13 13.24
CA ALA A 72 14.30 -9.78 12.01
C ALA A 72 12.77 -9.93 11.92
N LEU A 73 12.13 -10.27 13.05
CA LEU A 73 10.68 -10.39 13.13
C LEU A 73 9.98 -9.02 13.06
N SER A 74 10.46 -8.04 13.80
CA SER A 74 9.98 -6.65 13.74
C SER A 74 10.13 -6.06 12.35
N LEU A 75 11.27 -6.23 11.68
CA LEU A 75 11.52 -5.71 10.34
C LEU A 75 10.55 -6.31 9.31
N THR A 76 10.26 -7.61 9.43
CA THR A 76 9.26 -8.27 8.59
C THR A 76 7.87 -7.70 8.87
N ALA A 77 7.52 -7.41 10.13
CA ALA A 77 6.26 -6.77 10.47
C ALA A 77 6.19 -5.36 9.88
N ILE A 78 7.23 -4.54 10.10
CA ILE A 78 7.37 -3.17 9.60
C ILE A 78 7.14 -3.13 8.09
N THR A 79 7.81 -4.00 7.33
CA THR A 79 7.68 -4.02 5.87
C THR A 79 6.25 -4.33 5.42
N MET A 80 5.61 -5.32 6.04
CA MET A 80 4.23 -5.72 5.73
C MET A 80 3.20 -4.65 6.15
N LEU A 81 3.43 -3.96 7.27
CA LEU A 81 2.54 -2.91 7.77
C LEU A 81 2.70 -1.58 7.00
N ALA A 82 3.91 -1.28 6.52
CA ALA A 82 4.19 -0.03 5.80
C ALA A 82 3.77 -0.07 4.33
N ALA A 83 3.83 -1.25 3.69
CA ALA A 83 3.54 -1.40 2.26
C ALA A 83 2.19 -0.81 1.79
N PRO A 84 1.06 -1.00 2.50
CA PRO A 84 -0.24 -0.46 2.10
C PRO A 84 -0.30 1.06 2.11
N ARG A 85 0.34 1.71 3.09
CA ARG A 85 0.41 3.17 3.15
C ARG A 85 1.22 3.73 1.99
N VAL A 86 2.37 3.12 1.70
CA VAL A 86 3.22 3.51 0.57
C VAL A 86 2.48 3.32 -0.77
N LEU A 87 1.74 2.23 -0.93
CA LEU A 87 0.93 1.99 -2.11
C LEU A 87 -0.19 3.04 -2.28
N MET A 88 -0.79 3.50 -1.18
CA MET A 88 -1.81 4.54 -1.22
C MET A 88 -1.23 5.90 -1.59
N ASP A 89 -0.11 6.30 -0.97
CA ASP A 89 0.53 7.60 -1.23
C ASP A 89 1.18 7.65 -2.62
N ARG A 90 1.83 6.57 -3.08
CA ARG A 90 2.50 6.51 -4.41
C ARG A 90 1.59 6.07 -5.54
N GLY A 91 0.53 5.31 -5.28
CA GLY A 91 -0.39 4.83 -6.31
C GLY A 91 -1.11 5.96 -7.06
N HIS A 92 -1.30 7.11 -6.40
CA HIS A 92 -1.81 8.31 -7.06
C HIS A 92 -0.74 9.00 -7.94
N ILE A 93 0.53 8.99 -7.52
CA ILE A 93 1.62 9.79 -8.12
C ILE A 93 2.32 9.05 -9.27
N GLU A 94 2.63 7.76 -9.11
CA GLU A 94 3.36 6.98 -10.12
C GLU A 94 2.54 6.76 -11.39
N VAL A 95 1.22 6.58 -11.19
CA VAL A 95 0.26 6.54 -12.29
C VAL A 95 0.22 7.90 -13.00
N ASP A 96 0.21 9.02 -12.28
CA ASP A 96 0.12 10.34 -12.91
C ASP A 96 1.31 10.62 -13.83
N ILE A 97 2.53 10.24 -13.42
CA ILE A 97 3.75 10.39 -14.23
C ILE A 97 3.67 9.52 -15.50
N LEU A 98 3.27 8.25 -15.38
CA LEU A 98 3.22 7.33 -16.52
C LEU A 98 2.05 7.63 -17.48
N THR A 99 0.96 8.18 -16.95
CA THR A 99 -0.20 8.63 -17.73
C THR A 99 -0.04 10.02 -18.34
N SER A 100 0.80 10.89 -17.76
CA SER A 100 1.14 12.19 -18.36
C SER A 100 1.81 12.04 -19.74
N ALA A 101 2.53 10.92 -19.95
CA ALA A 101 3.13 10.55 -21.23
C ALA A 101 2.14 9.84 -22.18
N ALA A 102 1.03 9.28 -21.69
CA ALA A 102 0.10 8.45 -22.45
C ALA A 102 -1.32 9.05 -22.48
N ARG A 103 -1.73 9.63 -23.63
CA ARG A 103 -3.07 10.23 -23.76
C ARG A 103 -4.20 9.16 -23.78
N GLY A 104 -5.20 9.34 -22.92
CA GLY A 104 -6.50 8.67 -23.02
C GLY A 104 -6.54 7.20 -22.57
N ARG A 105 -7.00 6.29 -23.44
CA ARG A 105 -7.28 4.88 -23.07
C ARG A 105 -6.03 4.08 -22.69
N LEU A 106 -4.85 4.44 -23.21
CA LEU A 106 -3.60 3.75 -22.92
C LEU A 106 -3.16 3.96 -21.45
N ALA A 107 -3.36 5.17 -20.91
CA ALA A 107 -3.13 5.48 -19.51
C ALA A 107 -3.96 4.60 -18.55
N LEU A 108 -5.23 4.36 -18.91
CA LEU A 108 -6.11 3.47 -18.14
C LEU A 108 -5.57 2.03 -18.11
N VAL A 109 -5.15 1.51 -19.26
CA VAL A 109 -4.63 0.14 -19.39
C VAL A 109 -3.37 -0.02 -18.54
N ILE A 110 -2.43 0.91 -18.64
CA ILE A 110 -1.19 0.89 -17.85
C ILE A 110 -1.50 0.91 -16.34
N ARG A 111 -2.43 1.76 -15.90
CA ARG A 111 -2.86 1.83 -14.49
C ARG A 111 -3.46 0.50 -14.00
N LEU A 112 -4.36 -0.09 -14.79
CA LEU A 112 -4.99 -1.37 -14.45
C LEU A 112 -3.98 -2.51 -14.43
N TRP A 113 -2.99 -2.50 -15.32
CA TRP A 113 -1.88 -3.46 -15.31
C TRP A 113 -1.02 -3.35 -14.04
N GLY A 114 -0.67 -2.13 -13.61
CA GLY A 114 0.04 -1.91 -12.35
C GLY A 114 -0.75 -2.45 -11.15
N LEU A 115 -2.05 -2.11 -11.08
CA LEU A 115 -2.94 -2.63 -10.04
C LEU A 115 -3.07 -4.15 -10.07
N ALA A 116 -3.14 -4.76 -11.25
CA ALA A 116 -3.18 -6.21 -11.40
C ALA A 116 -1.88 -6.89 -10.93
N ALA A 117 -0.72 -6.28 -11.20
CA ALA A 117 0.56 -6.78 -10.70
C ALA A 117 0.63 -6.74 -9.17
N VAL A 118 0.20 -5.63 -8.56
CA VAL A 118 0.14 -5.50 -7.10
C VAL A 118 -0.86 -6.50 -6.49
N LEU A 119 -2.01 -6.71 -7.13
CA LEU A 119 -2.98 -7.73 -6.73
C LEU A 119 -2.40 -9.14 -6.81
N ALA A 120 -1.66 -9.47 -7.87
CA ALA A 120 -1.00 -10.76 -8.01
C ALA A 120 0.01 -11.00 -6.89
N VAL A 121 0.81 -9.99 -6.54
CA VAL A 121 1.75 -10.05 -5.40
C VAL A 121 0.98 -10.22 -4.08
N ALA A 122 -0.09 -9.46 -3.84
CA ALA A 122 -0.89 -9.56 -2.63
C ALA A 122 -1.49 -10.97 -2.46
N LEU A 123 -2.04 -11.55 -3.54
CA LEU A 123 -2.55 -12.91 -3.53
C LEU A 123 -1.43 -13.94 -3.32
N LEU A 124 -0.28 -13.75 -3.96
CA LEU A 124 0.89 -14.63 -3.78
C LEU A 124 1.33 -14.66 -2.32
N LEU A 125 1.41 -13.49 -1.66
CA LEU A 125 1.73 -13.34 -0.24
C LEU A 125 0.72 -14.06 0.65
N ILE A 126 -0.58 -13.94 0.35
CA ILE A 126 -1.64 -14.60 1.12
C ILE A 126 -1.56 -16.12 0.96
N PHE A 127 -1.57 -16.63 -0.27
CA PHE A 127 -1.62 -18.06 -0.52
C PHE A 127 -0.33 -18.77 -0.10
N ASN A 128 0.83 -18.27 -0.54
CA ASN A 128 2.11 -18.90 -0.20
C ASN A 128 2.47 -18.65 1.26
N GLY A 129 2.24 -17.44 1.78
CA GLY A 129 2.50 -17.15 3.18
C GLY A 129 1.68 -18.03 4.12
N TRP A 130 0.40 -18.23 3.82
CA TRP A 130 -0.47 -19.14 4.59
C TRP A 130 -0.04 -20.61 4.47
N HIS A 131 0.20 -21.09 3.26
CA HIS A 131 0.61 -22.48 3.04
C HIS A 131 1.94 -22.80 3.73
N THR A 132 2.93 -21.92 3.59
CA THR A 132 4.23 -22.07 4.25
C THR A 132 4.09 -21.98 5.77
N ALA A 133 3.28 -21.06 6.30
CA ALA A 133 3.03 -20.97 7.73
C ALA A 133 2.39 -22.24 8.32
N MET A 134 1.38 -22.79 7.63
CA MET A 134 0.76 -24.06 8.04
C MET A 134 1.73 -25.22 7.96
N PHE A 135 2.53 -25.28 6.90
CA PHE A 135 3.54 -26.32 6.73
C PHE A 135 4.58 -26.26 7.85
N SER A 136 5.19 -25.09 8.11
CA SER A 136 6.15 -24.91 9.19
C SER A 136 5.55 -25.18 10.58
N ARG A 137 4.27 -24.90 10.79
CA ARG A 137 3.56 -25.29 12.02
C ARG A 137 3.42 -26.81 12.14
N MET A 138 3.15 -27.51 11.05
CA MET A 138 2.99 -28.98 11.05
C MET A 138 4.30 -29.69 11.40
N ILE A 139 5.43 -29.19 10.91
CA ILE A 139 6.76 -29.76 11.18
C ILE A 139 7.45 -29.16 12.42
N ASN A 140 6.75 -28.30 13.20
CA ASN A 140 7.30 -27.54 14.33
C ASN A 140 8.65 -26.89 14.02
N SER A 141 8.78 -26.25 12.85
CA SER A 141 10.03 -25.56 12.51
C SER A 141 10.23 -24.34 13.41
N LEU A 142 11.38 -24.34 14.08
CA LEU A 142 11.88 -23.24 14.88
C LEU A 142 12.98 -22.51 14.09
N THR A 143 13.19 -21.23 14.37
CA THR A 143 14.36 -20.52 13.86
C THR A 143 15.64 -21.12 14.46
N ASP A 144 16.74 -21.14 13.69
CA ASP A 144 18.09 -21.56 14.14
C ASP A 144 18.74 -20.51 15.08
N GLY A 145 17.95 -19.97 16.00
CA GLY A 145 18.28 -18.87 16.90
C GLY A 145 18.20 -19.26 18.37
N TYR A 146 18.61 -18.34 19.24
CA TYR A 146 18.62 -18.51 20.70
C TYR A 146 17.22 -18.52 21.31
N LEU A 147 16.21 -17.85 20.72
CA LEU A 147 14.84 -17.90 21.23
C LEU A 147 14.04 -19.07 20.67
N GLU A 148 14.57 -19.79 19.68
CA GLU A 148 13.88 -20.90 19.00
C GLU A 148 12.44 -20.50 18.62
N LEU A 149 12.26 -19.27 18.11
CA LEU A 149 10.93 -18.76 17.81
C LEU A 149 10.22 -19.61 16.74
N PRO A 150 8.89 -19.77 16.84
CA PRO A 150 8.16 -20.53 15.85
C PRO A 150 8.12 -19.78 14.51
N LEU A 151 8.67 -20.37 13.45
CA LEU A 151 8.76 -19.73 12.12
C LEU A 151 7.38 -19.41 11.53
N TRP A 152 6.35 -20.17 11.93
CA TRP A 152 4.98 -19.92 11.51
C TRP A 152 4.49 -18.52 11.92
N MET A 153 4.96 -17.96 13.05
CA MET A 153 4.59 -16.60 13.44
C MET A 153 5.12 -15.58 12.43
N LEU A 154 6.38 -15.70 12.04
CA LEU A 154 7.01 -14.83 11.05
C LEU A 154 6.32 -14.95 9.69
N GLN A 155 6.02 -16.17 9.27
CA GLN A 155 5.40 -16.44 7.97
C GLN A 155 3.95 -15.94 7.91
N LEU A 156 3.23 -15.84 9.04
CA LEU A 156 1.88 -15.26 9.12
C LEU A 156 1.85 -13.74 8.92
N LEU A 157 2.97 -13.03 9.06
CA LEU A 157 3.03 -11.60 8.72
C LEU A 157 2.88 -11.37 7.21
N LEU A 158 3.30 -12.32 6.38
CA LEU A 158 3.16 -12.25 4.91
C LEU A 158 1.69 -12.22 4.45
N PRO A 159 0.82 -13.19 4.83
CA PRO A 159 -0.59 -13.13 4.47
C PRO A 159 -1.29 -11.95 5.15
N PHE A 160 -0.84 -11.52 6.32
CA PHE A 160 -1.37 -10.32 6.99
C PHE A 160 -1.10 -9.04 6.18
N GLY A 161 0.14 -8.82 5.73
CA GLY A 161 0.48 -7.71 4.84
C GLY A 161 -0.27 -7.76 3.51
N GLY A 162 -0.33 -8.95 2.90
CA GLY A 162 -1.12 -9.18 1.68
C GLY A 162 -2.60 -8.85 1.85
N ALA A 163 -3.21 -9.26 2.96
CA ALA A 163 -4.61 -8.94 3.27
C ALA A 163 -4.82 -7.43 3.46
N LEU A 164 -3.85 -6.73 4.04
CA LEU A 164 -3.90 -5.28 4.25
C LEU A 164 -3.75 -4.48 2.93
N LEU A 165 -3.14 -5.06 1.90
CA LEU A 165 -3.06 -4.47 0.55
C LEU A 165 -4.40 -4.53 -0.21
N LEU A 166 -5.23 -5.55 0.02
CA LEU A 166 -6.51 -5.74 -0.67
C LEU A 166 -7.46 -4.52 -0.62
N PRO A 167 -7.75 -3.90 0.55
CA PRO A 167 -8.64 -2.74 0.61
C PRO A 167 -8.08 -1.54 -0.16
N VAL A 168 -6.77 -1.34 -0.17
CA VAL A 168 -6.11 -0.25 -0.91
C VAL A 168 -6.28 -0.46 -2.42
N ILE A 169 -6.05 -1.68 -2.90
CA ILE A 169 -6.23 -2.04 -4.32
C ILE A 169 -7.69 -1.83 -4.73
N ALA A 170 -8.64 -2.32 -3.93
CA ALA A 170 -10.06 -2.18 -4.20
C ALA A 170 -10.48 -0.70 -4.33
N LEU A 171 -9.98 0.16 -3.44
CA LEU A 171 -10.24 1.61 -3.48
C LEU A 171 -9.67 2.24 -4.77
N GLN A 172 -8.41 1.95 -5.11
CA GLN A 172 -7.77 2.52 -6.30
C GLN A 172 -8.45 2.07 -7.61
N VAL A 173 -8.91 0.81 -7.67
CA VAL A 173 -9.72 0.30 -8.79
C VAL A 173 -11.05 1.04 -8.86
N ALA A 174 -11.74 1.21 -7.74
CA ALA A 174 -13.02 1.92 -7.70
C ALA A 174 -12.89 3.39 -8.16
N GLN A 175 -11.87 4.11 -7.68
CA GLN A 175 -11.59 5.49 -8.12
C GLN A 175 -11.30 5.56 -9.63
N THR A 176 -10.45 4.65 -10.14
CA THR A 176 -10.14 4.55 -11.57
C THR A 176 -11.40 4.36 -12.41
N PHE A 177 -12.27 3.46 -11.95
CA PHE A 177 -13.51 3.12 -12.66
C PHE A 177 -14.52 4.27 -12.66
N VAL A 178 -14.66 5.00 -11.54
CA VAL A 178 -15.52 6.19 -11.44
C VAL A 178 -15.06 7.29 -12.39
N LEU A 179 -13.75 7.57 -12.43
CA LEU A 179 -13.16 8.58 -13.32
C LEU A 179 -13.36 8.20 -14.79
N TRP A 180 -13.15 6.93 -15.15
CA TRP A 180 -13.36 6.44 -16.50
C TRP A 180 -14.83 6.54 -16.93
N ARG A 181 -15.78 6.17 -16.07
CA ARG A 181 -17.21 6.34 -16.34
C ARG A 181 -17.58 7.80 -16.59
N ARG A 182 -17.04 8.75 -15.82
CA ARG A 182 -17.27 10.19 -16.02
C ARG A 182 -16.72 10.66 -17.38
N ALA A 183 -15.51 10.24 -17.74
CA ALA A 183 -14.91 10.57 -19.05
C ALA A 183 -15.69 9.97 -20.25
N SER A 184 -16.35 8.83 -20.04
CA SER A 184 -17.15 8.16 -21.08
C SER A 184 -18.52 8.80 -21.31
N GLY A 185 -19.01 9.58 -20.34
CA GLY A 185 -20.34 10.19 -20.36
C GLY A 185 -20.40 11.61 -20.94
N ALA A 186 -19.27 12.21 -21.34
CA ALA A 186 -19.25 13.53 -21.94
C ALA A 186 -19.70 13.46 -23.41
N PRO A 187 -20.85 14.05 -23.80
CA PRO A 187 -21.27 14.10 -25.20
C PRO A 187 -20.28 14.93 -26.03
N THR A 188 -19.92 14.42 -27.21
CA THR A 188 -18.96 14.97 -28.16
C THR A 188 -19.44 16.22 -28.92
N SER A 189 -20.29 17.07 -28.33
CA SER A 189 -20.98 18.15 -29.06
C SER A 189 -20.12 19.37 -29.40
N CYS A 190 -18.85 19.46 -28.97
CA CYS A 190 -18.03 20.67 -29.19
C CYS A 190 -17.23 20.72 -30.51
N THR A 191 -17.38 19.76 -31.43
CA THR A 191 -16.68 19.82 -32.74
C THR A 191 -17.49 20.47 -33.87
N GLU A 192 -18.75 20.85 -33.65
CA GLU A 192 -19.64 21.40 -34.70
C GLU A 192 -19.64 22.95 -34.79
N GLY A 193 -18.81 23.65 -34.01
CA GLY A 193 -18.81 25.13 -33.94
C GLY A 193 -17.69 25.85 -34.69
N ALA A 194 -16.70 25.14 -35.25
CA ALA A 194 -15.51 25.74 -35.88
C ALA A 194 -15.59 25.79 -37.42
N ARG A 195 -16.79 25.64 -38.01
CA ARG A 195 -17.02 25.63 -39.46
C ARG A 195 -18.00 26.70 -39.97
N GLN A 196 -18.33 27.71 -39.17
CA GLN A 196 -19.09 28.88 -39.63
C GLN A 196 -18.34 30.17 -39.35
#